data_AF-A0A820RAQ9-F1
#
_entry.id   AF-A0A820RAQ9-F1
#
_cell.length_a   1.000
_cell.length_b   1.000
_cell.length_c   1.000
_cell.angle_alpha   90.00
_cell.angle_beta   90.00
_cell.angle_gamma   90.00
#
_symmetry.space_group_name_H-M   'P 1'
#
loop_
_entity.id
_entity.type
_entity.pdbx_description
1 polymer ?
#
loop_
_entity_poly.entity_id
_entity_poly.type
_entity_poly.pdbx_seq_one_letter_code
_entity_poly.pdbx_strand_id
1 'polypeptide(L)' 'MGNLDKYLRKLRQTNTPLDNQLIDVWFAQILDGLMYLWSQNILHRNLKPDCIYLRGENNEQNCSVIIGDMIPP' A
#
# COMPACT_ATOMS: atom_id res chain seq x y z
N MET A 1 12.12 -4.79 -3.26
CA MET A 1 10.83 -4.20 -2.87
C MET A 1 10.39 -4.73 -1.51
N GLY A 2 9.70 -3.91 -0.72
CA GLY A 2 9.20 -4.22 0.62
C GLY A 2 7.79 -3.65 0.82
N ASN A 3 7.31 -3.63 2.05
CA ASN A 3 6.01 -3.04 2.38
C ASN A 3 6.08 -1.50 2.51
N LEU A 4 4.91 -0.87 2.56
CA LEU A 4 4.76 0.57 2.69
C LEU A 4 5.41 1.08 3.99
N ASP A 5 5.34 0.33 5.10
CA ASP A 5 6.06 0.67 6.34
C ASP A 5 7.57 0.85 6.11
N LYS A 6 8.22 -0.12 5.45
CA LYS A 6 9.65 -0.04 5.13
C LYS A 6 9.98 1.17 4.26
N TYR A 7 9.12 1.49 3.30
CA TYR A 7 9.29 2.64 2.42
C TYR A 7 9.16 3.97 3.17
N LEU A 8 8.11 4.13 3.99
CA LEU A 8 7.91 5.33 4.81
C LEU A 8 9.05 5.56 5.81
N ARG A 9 9.62 4.48 6.37
CA ARG A 9 10.81 4.57 7.24
C ARG A 9 12.03 5.12 6.50
N LYS A 10 12.26 4.71 5.24
CA LYS A 10 13.35 5.22 4.39
C LYS A 10 13.19 6.71 4.10
N LEU A 11 11.97 7.16 3.81
CA LEU A 11 11.65 8.58 3.61
C LEU A 11 11.92 9.39 4.88
N ARG A 12 11.49 8.89 6.05
CA ARG A 12 11.75 9.54 7.33
C ARG A 12 13.24 9.64 7.65
N GLN A 13 14.03 8.60 7.35
CA GLN A 13 15.48 8.61 7.57
C GLN A 13 16.23 9.60 6.68
N THR A 14 15.74 9.81 5.47
CA THR A 14 16.34 10.74 4.49
C THR A 14 15.74 12.14 4.55
N ASN A 15 14.76 12.37 5.44
CA ASN A 15 13.97 13.59 5.52
C ASN A 15 13.34 14.00 4.17
N THR A 16 12.96 12.99 3.37
CA THR A 16 12.34 13.20 2.07
C THR A 16 10.83 13.15 2.24
N PRO A 17 10.07 14.18 1.82
CA PRO A 17 8.62 14.12 1.87
C PRO A 17 8.10 13.08 0.86
N LEU A 18 7.00 12.44 1.21
CA LEU A 18 6.26 11.62 0.25
C LEU A 18 5.55 12.55 -0.74
N ASP A 19 5.64 12.22 -2.02
CA ASP A 19 4.98 12.99 -3.08
C ASP A 19 3.46 12.92 -2.95
N ASN A 20 2.78 14.06 -3.04
CA ASN A 20 1.33 14.15 -2.87
C ASN A 20 0.58 13.40 -3.98
N GLN A 21 1.09 13.45 -5.22
CA GLN A 21 0.46 12.71 -6.31
C GLN A 21 0.56 11.21 -6.07
N LEU A 22 1.71 10.74 -5.57
CA LEU A 22 1.89 9.34 -5.17
C LEU A 22 0.96 8.94 -4.01
N ILE A 23 0.73 9.84 -3.04
CA ILE A 23 -0.24 9.62 -1.95
C ILE A 23 -1.63 9.38 -2.53
N ASP A 24 -2.09 10.26 -3.43
CA ASP A 24 -3.44 10.17 -4.01
C ASP A 24 -3.61 8.85 -4.78
N VAL A 25 -2.63 8.48 -5.60
CA VAL A 25 -2.64 7.23 -6.38
C VAL A 25 -2.67 6.01 -5.46
N TRP A 26 -1.82 5.95 -4.43
CA TRP A 26 -1.78 4.81 -3.52
C TRP A 26 -3.03 4.73 -2.65
N PHE A 27 -3.56 5.86 -2.22
CA PHE A 27 -4.78 5.89 -1.43
C PHE A 27 -5.97 5.37 -2.24
N ALA A 28 -6.11 5.80 -3.50
CA ALA A 28 -7.13 5.29 -4.41
C ALA A 28 -7.01 3.76 -4.61
N GLN A 29 -5.80 3.25 -4.84
CA GLN A 29 -5.58 1.80 -5.00
C GLN A 29 -5.87 0.99 -3.74
N ILE A 30 -5.58 1.52 -2.54
CA ILE A 30 -5.96 0.89 -1.27
C ILE A 30 -7.49 0.83 -1.15
N LEU A 31 -8.19 1.92 -1.48
CA LEU A 31 -9.65 1.96 -1.45
C LEU A 31 -10.27 0.99 -2.46
N ASP A 32 -9.75 0.92 -3.68
CA ASP A 32 -10.21 -0.04 -4.70
C ASP A 32 -10.05 -1.48 -4.23
N GLY A 33 -8.89 -1.80 -3.63
CA GLY A 33 -8.64 -3.12 -3.03
C GLY A 33 -9.60 -3.45 -1.88
N LEU A 34 -9.92 -2.47 -1.03
CA LEU A 34 -10.89 -2.64 0.06
C LEU A 34 -12.32 -2.82 -0.47
N MET A 35 -12.72 -2.04 -1.48
CA MET A 35 -14.03 -2.18 -2.13
C MET A 35 -14.20 -3.57 -2.75
N TYR A 36 -13.15 -4.09 -3.39
CA TYR A 36 -13.15 -5.46 -3.87
C TYR A 36 -13.37 -6.46 -2.72
N LEU A 37 -12.64 -6.34 -1.62
CA LEU A 37 -12.81 -7.25 -0.48
C LEU A 37 -14.23 -7.20 0.10
N TRP A 38 -14.78 -6.00 0.26
CA TRP A 38 -16.16 -5.84 0.72
C TRP A 38 -17.18 -6.47 -0.24
N SER A 39 -16.95 -6.38 -1.56
CA SER A 39 -17.79 -7.07 -2.55
C SER A 39 -17.79 -8.60 -2.39
N GLN A 40 -16.73 -9.14 -1.79
CA GLN A 40 -16.60 -10.57 -1.48
C GLN A 40 -17.00 -10.92 -0.03
N ASN A 41 -17.59 -9.98 0.73
CA ASN A 41 -17.88 -10.09 2.17
C ASN A 41 -16.63 -10.39 3.04
N ILE A 42 -15.45 -9.98 2.57
CA ILE A 42 -14.18 -10.12 3.30
C ILE A 42 -13.87 -8.79 3.99
N LEU A 43 -13.72 -8.82 5.31
CA LEU A 43 -13.19 -7.71 6.07
C LEU A 43 -11.70 -7.97 6.37
N HIS A 44 -10.80 -7.12 5.85
CA HIS A 44 -9.36 -7.28 6.05
C HIS A 44 -8.97 -7.28 7.55
N ARG A 45 -9.61 -6.42 8.37
CA ARG A 45 -9.44 -6.25 9.83
C ARG A 45 -8.02 -5.86 10.33
N ASN A 46 -6.98 -6.01 9.52
CA ASN A 46 -5.61 -5.71 9.87
C ASN A 46 -4.97 -4.71 8.88
N LEU A 47 -5.71 -3.66 8.49
CA LEU A 47 -5.22 -2.69 7.52
C LEU A 47 -4.19 -1.76 8.19
N LYS A 48 -2.91 -1.99 7.86
CA LYS A 48 -1.77 -1.19 8.33
C LYS A 48 -0.65 -1.20 7.28
N PRO A 49 0.30 -0.25 7.33
CA PRO A 49 1.31 -0.10 6.27
C PRO A 49 2.23 -1.29 6.03
N ASP A 50 2.40 -2.20 7.00
CA ASP A 50 3.20 -3.41 6.83
C ASP A 50 2.48 -4.52 6.04
N CYS A 51 1.15 -4.49 5.97
CA CYS A 51 0.32 -5.36 5.11
C CYS A 51 0.11 -4.81 3.69
N ILE A 52 0.66 -3.63 3.37
CA ILE A 52 0.56 -3.01 2.04
C ILE A 52 1.89 -3.18 1.31
N TYR A 53 1.88 -3.86 0.18
CA TYR A 53 3.07 -4.21 -0.59
C TYR A 53 3.21 -3.33 -1.83
N LEU A 54 4.44 -2.86 -2.09
CA LEU A 54 4.75 -2.07 -3.28
C LEU A 54 5.14 -3.01 -4.44
N ARG A 55 4.44 -2.90 -5.58
CA ARG A 55 4.66 -3.68 -6.82
C ARG A 55 4.93 -2.76 -8.01
N GLY A 56 6.07 -2.91 -8.65
CA GLY A 56 6.47 -2.10 -9.81
C GLY A 56 7.84 -2.49 -10.33
N GLU A 57 8.19 -2.03 -11.52
CA GLU A 57 9.51 -2.28 -12.12
C GLU A 57 10.47 -1.16 -11.72
N ASN A 58 11.36 -1.46 -10.78
CA ASN A 58 12.61 -0.74 -10.49
C ASN A 58 12.54 0.75 -10.10
N ASN A 59 11.35 1.38 -10.07
CA ASN A 59 11.18 2.77 -9.66
C ASN A 59 10.14 2.91 -8.54
N GLU A 60 10.59 3.37 -7.37
CA GLU A 60 9.74 3.56 -6.19
C GLU A 60 8.65 4.62 -6.42
N GLN A 61 8.83 5.51 -7.40
CA GLN A 61 7.86 6.54 -7.81
C GLN A 61 6.84 6.05 -8.84
N ASN A 62 7.02 4.84 -9.39
CA ASN A 62 6.09 4.23 -10.36
C ASN A 62 5.75 2.81 -9.94
N CYS A 63 5.25 2.66 -8.71
CA CYS A 63 4.81 1.38 -8.17
C CYS A 63 3.36 1.46 -7.71
N SER A 64 2.64 0.36 -7.89
CA SER A 64 1.28 0.15 -7.40
C SER A 64 1.30 -0.50 -6.01
N VAL A 65 0.27 -0.26 -5.21
CA VAL A 65 0.09 -0.90 -3.89
C VAL A 65 -0.84 -2.10 -3.98
N ILE A 66 -0.54 -3.13 -3.19
CA ILE A 66 -1.36 -4.35 -3.06
C ILE A 66 -1.60 -4.63 -1.58
N ILE A 67 -2.83 -4.98 -1.23
CA ILE A 67 -3.21 -5.44 0.11
C ILE A 67 -2.82 -6.92 0.25
N GLY A 68 -1.91 -7.24 1.17
CA GLY A 68 -1.52 -8.61 1.51
C GLY A 68 -2.16 -9.10 2.80
N ASP A 69 -1.65 -10.19 3.39
CA ASP A 69 -2.16 -10.78 4.66
C ASP A 69 -3.66 -11.08 4.71
N MET A 70 -4.27 -11.34 3.54
CA MET A 70 -5.65 -11.80 3.46
C MET A 70 -5.72 -13.26 3.91
N ILE A 71 -6.22 -13.49 5.11
CA ILE A 71 -6.58 -14.84 5.58
C ILE A 71 -7.97 -15.14 4.99
N PRO A 72 -8.09 -16.11 4.06
CA PRO A 72 -9.41 -16.54 3.59
C PRO A 72 -10.22 -17.13 4.77
N PRO A 73 -11.55 -17.01 4.73
CA PRO A 73 -12.43 -17.55 5.78
C PRO A 73 -12.28 -19.07 5.95
#